data_AF-A0A0G0ZU31-F1
#
_entry.id   AF-A0A0G0ZU31-F1
#
_cell.length_a   1.000
_cell.length_b   1.000
_cell.length_c   1.000
_cell.angle_alpha   90.00
_cell.angle_beta   90.00
_cell.angle_gamma   90.00
#
_symmetry.space_group_name_H-M   'P 1'
#
loop_
_entity.id
_entity.type
_entity.pdbx_description
1 polymer ?
#
loop_
_entity_poly.entity_id
_entity_poly.type
_entity_poly.pdbx_seq_one_letter_code
_entity_poly.pdbx_strand_id
1 'polypeptide(L)'
;ADLEIKLNEKEKIRIEMQSGFTGINDIKQHKVLEAKRVFRDLGFHTLAIHFDLYNGQVAFVKLDEIGEDSVNWITRQQMEGQTVFNIEQNYFIWKITEKPMKYKEINFG
;
A
#
# COMPACT_ATOMS: atom_id res chain seq x y z
N ALA A 1 4.72 8.96 -4.22
CA ALA A 1 5.70 7.86 -4.33
C ALA A 1 7.05 8.38 -3.89
N ASP A 2 7.68 7.63 -3.00
CA ASP A 2 8.97 7.97 -2.41
C ASP A 2 10.13 7.42 -3.26
N LEU A 3 9.91 6.29 -3.96
CA LEU A 3 10.88 5.70 -4.87
C LEU A 3 10.23 5.24 -6.19
N GLU A 4 11.02 5.20 -7.27
CA GLU A 4 10.68 4.53 -8.53
C GLU A 4 11.75 3.48 -8.82
N ILE A 5 11.35 2.24 -9.08
CA ILE A 5 12.23 1.11 -9.34
C ILE A 5 11.96 0.58 -10.75
N LYS A 6 13.02 0.37 -11.52
CA LYS A 6 12.95 -0.38 -12.79
C LYS A 6 13.15 -1.86 -12.48
N LEU A 7 12.12 -2.68 -12.70
CA LEU A 7 12.19 -4.13 -12.52
C LEU A 7 12.91 -4.81 -13.69
N ASN A 8 12.71 -4.26 -14.89
CA ASN A 8 13.43 -4.59 -16.11
C ASN A 8 13.40 -3.36 -17.05
N GLU A 9 13.85 -3.51 -18.30
CA GLU A 9 13.89 -2.39 -19.27
C GLU A 9 12.51 -1.78 -19.58
N LYS A 10 11.43 -2.53 -19.39
CA LYS A 10 10.06 -2.14 -19.76
C LYS A 10 9.14 -1.87 -18.57
N GLU A 11 9.40 -2.51 -17.43
CA GLU A 11 8.52 -2.49 -16.27
C GLU A 11 9.08 -1.60 -15.17
N LYS A 12 8.26 -0.62 -14.78
CA LYS A 12 8.54 0.32 -13.71
C LYS A 12 7.48 0.19 -12.63
N ILE A 13 7.93 0.24 -11.39
CA ILE A 13 7.06 0.27 -10.22
C ILE A 13 7.38 1.48 -9.36
N ARG A 14 6.34 2.17 -8.88
CA ARG A 14 6.46 3.24 -7.90
C ARG A 14 6.24 2.65 -6.51
N ILE A 15 7.11 3.00 -5.57
CA ILE A 15 7.01 2.57 -4.19
C ILE A 15 6.57 3.75 -3.34
N GLU A 16 5.57 3.52 -2.50
CA GLU A 16 5.13 4.40 -1.43
C GLU A 16 5.45 3.72 -0.10
N MET A 17 6.26 4.34 0.73
CA MET A 17 6.65 3.79 2.03
C MET A 17 5.77 4.41 3.11
N GLN A 18 5.09 3.57 3.89
CA GLN A 18 4.23 4.03 4.98
C GLN A 18 4.51 3.25 6.26
N SER A 19 4.27 3.88 7.40
CA SER A 19 4.34 3.21 8.70
C SER A 19 3.18 3.57 9.60
N GLY A 20 2.61 2.56 10.26
CA GLY A 20 1.66 2.68 11.35
C GLY A 20 2.37 2.42 12.68
N PHE A 21 2.15 3.30 13.66
CA PHE A 21 2.79 3.21 14.98
C PHE A 21 1.84 2.79 16.10
N THR A 22 0.53 3.01 15.94
CA THR A 22 -0.49 2.77 16.97
C THR A 22 -1.41 1.57 16.65
N GLY A 23 -0.97 0.67 15.76
CA GLY A 23 -1.79 -0.44 15.27
C GLY A 23 -2.95 -0.03 14.35
N ILE A 24 -3.05 1.27 14.00
CA ILE A 24 -3.97 1.77 12.98
C ILE A 24 -3.25 1.72 11.64
N ASN A 25 -3.73 0.87 10.75
CA ASN A 25 -3.14 0.61 9.44
C ASN A 25 -4.10 1.09 8.35
N ASP A 26 -3.97 2.36 8.00
CA ASP A 26 -4.87 3.02 7.06
C ASP A 26 -4.07 3.75 5.96
N ILE A 27 -4.55 3.67 4.71
CA ILE A 27 -3.99 4.38 3.56
C ILE A 27 -4.91 5.54 3.20
N LYS A 28 -4.38 6.76 3.11
CA LYS A 28 -5.20 7.93 2.76
C LYS A 28 -5.76 7.83 1.34
N GLN A 29 -7.04 8.17 1.16
CA GLN A 29 -7.72 8.07 -0.13
C GLN A 29 -6.99 8.79 -1.27
N HIS A 30 -6.42 9.97 -1.03
CA HIS A 30 -5.71 10.72 -2.07
C HIS A 30 -4.47 9.97 -2.61
N LYS A 31 -3.84 9.10 -1.82
CA LYS A 31 -2.71 8.27 -2.28
C LYS A 31 -3.18 7.21 -3.27
N VAL A 32 -4.33 6.61 -3.00
CA VAL A 32 -4.98 5.65 -3.90
C VAL A 32 -5.42 6.32 -5.20
N LEU A 33 -6.04 7.51 -5.11
CA LEU A 33 -6.44 8.28 -6.29
C LEU A 33 -5.24 8.70 -7.15
N GLU A 34 -4.13 9.11 -6.52
CA GLU A 34 -2.88 9.41 -7.23
C GLU A 34 -2.34 8.16 -7.96
N ALA A 35 -2.30 7.01 -7.28
CA ALA A 35 -1.84 5.76 -7.87
C ALA A 35 -2.68 5.35 -9.09
N LYS A 36 -4.01 5.39 -8.98
CA LYS A 36 -4.93 5.10 -10.10
C LYS A 36 -4.69 6.03 -11.29
N ARG A 37 -4.52 7.33 -11.04
CA ARG A 37 -4.18 8.30 -12.10
C ARG A 37 -2.87 7.95 -12.78
N VAL A 38 -1.84 7.64 -12.01
CA VAL A 38 -0.51 7.31 -12.55
C VAL A 38 -0.52 6.01 -13.34
N PHE A 39 -1.25 5.00 -12.87
CA PHE A 39 -1.45 3.77 -13.63
C PHE A 39 -2.18 4.03 -14.95
N ARG A 40 -3.25 4.82 -14.94
CA ARG A 40 -3.99 5.18 -16.16
C ARG A 40 -3.15 5.98 -17.16
N ASP A 41 -2.38 6.95 -16.68
CA ASP A 41 -1.68 7.91 -17.55
C ASP A 41 -0.32 7.37 -18.03
N LEU A 42 0.37 6.55 -17.24
CA LEU A 42 1.73 6.07 -17.49
C LEU A 42 1.89 4.54 -17.54
N GLY A 43 0.88 3.78 -17.10
CA GLY A 43 0.94 2.31 -17.00
C GLY A 43 1.78 1.79 -15.84
N PHE A 44 2.15 2.63 -14.87
CA PHE A 44 3.00 2.23 -13.75
C PHE A 44 2.17 1.91 -12.50
N HIS A 45 2.34 0.70 -11.97
CA HIS A 45 1.75 0.30 -10.69
C HIS A 45 2.40 1.06 -9.54
N THR A 46 1.61 1.36 -8.51
CA THR A 46 2.11 1.95 -7.26
C THR A 46 1.90 0.97 -6.11
N LEU A 47 3.00 0.45 -5.57
CA LEU A 47 3.02 -0.45 -4.43
C LEU A 47 3.26 0.34 -3.14
N ALA A 48 2.29 0.29 -2.23
CA ALA A 48 2.51 0.69 -0.85
C ALA A 48 3.16 -0.45 -0.07
N ILE A 49 4.27 -0.15 0.58
CA ILE A 49 4.89 -1.01 1.58
C ILE A 49 4.58 -0.38 2.94
N HIS A 50 3.62 -0.97 3.66
CA HIS A 50 3.12 -0.45 4.92
C HIS A 50 3.68 -1.24 6.10
N PHE A 51 4.49 -0.58 6.92
CA PHE A 51 5.08 -1.15 8.12
C PHE A 51 4.18 -0.91 9.32
N ASP A 52 3.57 -1.95 9.86
CA ASP A 52 2.96 -1.90 11.18
C ASP A 52 4.07 -2.16 12.21
N LEU A 53 4.65 -1.07 12.71
CA LEU A 53 5.75 -1.12 13.66
C LEU A 53 5.29 -1.62 15.04
N TYR A 54 4.00 -1.51 15.35
CA TYR A 54 3.44 -1.98 16.62
C TYR A 54 3.43 -3.51 16.67
N ASN A 55 3.00 -4.16 15.58
CA ASN A 55 2.92 -5.62 15.50
C ASN A 55 4.14 -6.27 14.82
N GLY A 56 5.10 -5.48 14.32
CA GLY A 56 6.31 -6.00 13.69
C GLY A 56 6.07 -6.68 12.34
N GLN A 57 5.03 -6.26 11.63
CA GLN A 57 4.54 -6.89 10.39
C GLN A 57 4.44 -5.87 9.26
N VAL A 58 4.42 -6.37 8.02
CA VAL A 58 4.46 -5.53 6.83
C VAL A 58 3.44 -6.00 5.79
N ALA A 59 2.67 -5.05 5.28
CA ALA A 59 1.73 -5.24 4.19
C ALA A 59 2.26 -4.68 2.87
N PHE A 60 1.93 -5.37 1.79
CA PHE A 60 2.22 -4.96 0.42
C PHE A 60 0.89 -4.75 -0.30
N VAL A 61 0.58 -3.50 -0.67
CA VAL A 61 -0.73 -3.15 -1.23
C VAL A 61 -0.55 -2.42 -2.56
N LYS A 62 -1.08 -2.98 -3.65
CA LYS A 62 -1.14 -2.28 -4.93
C LYS A 62 -2.26 -1.24 -4.88
N LEU A 63 -1.87 0.03 -4.82
CA LEU A 63 -2.82 1.11 -4.59
C LEU A 63 -3.77 1.30 -5.76
N ASP A 64 -3.28 1.17 -7.00
CA ASP A 64 -4.10 1.35 -8.20
C ASP A 64 -5.20 0.29 -8.36
N GLU A 65 -5.02 -0.91 -7.78
CA GLU A 65 -5.97 -2.02 -7.83
C GLU A 65 -7.05 -1.97 -6.74
N ILE A 66 -6.98 -1.06 -5.77
CA ILE A 66 -8.00 -0.91 -4.72
C ILE A 66 -9.35 -0.49 -5.34
N GLY A 67 -10.41 -1.29 -5.17
CA GLY A 67 -11.76 -0.97 -5.65
C GLY A 67 -12.37 0.24 -4.94
N GLU A 68 -13.07 1.11 -5.68
CA GLU A 68 -13.74 2.30 -5.12
C GLU A 68 -14.95 1.93 -4.24
N ASP A 69 -15.53 0.77 -4.48
CA ASP A 69 -16.66 0.16 -3.78
C ASP A 69 -16.25 -0.78 -2.64
N SER A 70 -14.95 -0.85 -2.33
CA SER A 70 -14.44 -1.70 -1.25
C SER A 70 -15.05 -1.33 0.11
N VAL A 71 -15.51 -2.34 0.84
CA VAL A 71 -16.00 -2.20 2.23
C VAL A 71 -14.92 -1.70 3.20
N ASN A 72 -13.65 -1.77 2.80
CA ASN A 72 -12.51 -1.32 3.60
C ASN A 72 -12.32 0.20 3.55
N TRP A 73 -13.09 0.93 2.73
CA TRP A 73 -13.16 2.38 2.80
C TRP A 73 -13.94 2.82 4.03
N ILE A 74 -13.26 3.53 4.92
CA ILE A 74 -13.81 3.97 6.19
C ILE A 74 -13.54 5.46 6.40
N THR A 75 -14.46 6.13 7.11
CA THR A 75 -14.28 7.53 7.51
C THR A 75 -13.82 7.58 8.96
N ARG A 76 -12.62 8.12 9.20
CA ARG A 76 -12.03 8.19 10.54
C ARG A 76 -12.26 9.59 11.13
N GLN A 77 -13.06 9.67 12.19
CA GLN A 77 -13.27 10.93 12.93
C GLN A 77 -11.97 11.49 13.53
N GLN A 78 -11.08 10.60 13.98
CA GLN A 78 -9.75 10.96 14.50
C GLN A 78 -8.82 11.59 13.44
N MET A 79 -9.16 11.46 12.16
CA MET A 79 -8.44 12.07 11.03
C MET A 79 -9.27 13.18 10.39
N GLU A 80 -9.93 14.01 11.20
CA GLU A 80 -10.76 15.14 10.73
C GLU A 80 -11.88 14.72 9.76
N GLY A 81 -12.37 13.47 9.88
CA GLY A 81 -13.39 12.93 8.99
C GLY A 81 -12.87 12.53 7.60
N GLN A 82 -11.56 12.33 7.44
CA GLN A 82 -11.01 11.83 6.18
C GLN A 82 -11.40 10.37 5.91
N THR A 83 -11.68 10.08 4.64
CA THR A 83 -11.83 8.71 4.15
C THR A 83 -10.45 8.09 3.93
N VAL A 84 -10.27 6.89 4.46
CA VAL A 84 -9.05 6.11 4.37
C VAL A 84 -9.41 4.66 4.04
N PHE A 85 -8.48 3.96 3.41
CA PHE A 85 -8.58 2.53 3.16
C PHE A 85 -7.96 1.79 4.33
N ASN A 86 -8.73 0.99 5.05
CA ASN A 86 -8.20 0.14 6.09
C ASN A 86 -7.49 -1.07 5.49
N ILE A 87 -6.23 -1.29 5.89
CA ILE A 87 -5.47 -2.47 5.49
C ILE A 87 -5.88 -3.62 6.40
N GLU A 88 -6.59 -4.59 5.85
CA GLU A 88 -6.98 -5.79 6.58
C GLU A 88 -5.77 -6.66 6.97
N GLN A 89 -5.91 -7.45 8.02
CA GLN A 89 -4.80 -8.23 8.60
C GLN A 89 -4.20 -9.26 7.63
N ASN A 90 -4.98 -9.76 6.66
CA ASN A 90 -4.52 -10.71 5.64
C ASN A 90 -3.51 -10.12 4.64
N TYR A 91 -3.42 -8.79 4.51
CA TYR A 91 -2.41 -8.14 3.69
C TYR A 91 -1.01 -8.17 4.32
N PHE A 92 -0.90 -8.41 5.63
CA PHE A 92 0.35 -8.46 6.37
C PHE A 92 1.04 -9.82 6.26
N ILE A 93 1.76 -10.03 5.16
CA ILE A 93 2.36 -11.31 4.79
C ILE A 93 3.84 -11.45 5.16
N TRP A 94 4.46 -10.41 5.73
CA TRP A 94 5.89 -10.41 6.08
C TRP A 94 6.13 -9.86 7.49
N LYS A 95 7.11 -10.42 8.20
CA LYS A 95 7.56 -9.93 9.51
C LYS A 95 8.89 -9.20 9.38
N ILE A 96 9.02 -8.05 10.07
CA ILE A 96 10.21 -7.19 9.99
C ILE A 96 11.49 -7.91 10.47
N THR A 97 11.34 -8.89 11.37
CA THR A 97 12.45 -9.69 11.90
C THR A 97 12.91 -10.80 10.95
N GLU A 98 12.16 -11.09 9.90
CA GLU A 98 12.50 -12.13 8.93
C GLU A 98 13.25 -11.52 7.74
N LYS A 99 13.91 -12.38 6.94
CA LYS A 99 14.57 -11.92 5.71
C LYS A 99 13.53 -11.26 4.79
N PRO A 100 13.82 -10.10 4.17
CA PRO A 100 12.90 -9.46 3.25
C PRO A 100 12.44 -10.39 2.13
N MET A 101 11.13 -10.42 1.90
CA MET A 101 10.52 -11.14 0.79
C MET A 101 10.99 -10.57 -0.54
N LYS A 102 11.27 -11.42 -1.53
CA LYS A 102 11.59 -10.92 -2.87
C LYS A 102 10.31 -10.40 -3.51
N TYR A 103 10.42 -9.35 -4.33
CA TYR A 103 9.28 -8.79 -5.06
C TYR A 103 8.45 -9.86 -5.82
N LYS A 104 9.13 -10.81 -6.46
CA LYS A 104 8.48 -11.90 -7.23
C LYS A 104 7.71 -12.93 -6.38
N GLU A 105 7.94 -12.93 -5.07
CA GLU A 105 7.31 -13.85 -4.12
C GLU A 105 6.07 -13.22 -3.46
N ILE A 106 5.84 -11.92 -3.67
CA ILE A 106 4.67 -11.22 -3.14
C ILE A 106 3.43 -11.68 -3.91
N ASN A 107 2.49 -12.30 -3.21
CA ASN A 107 1.17 -12.60 -3.75
C ASN A 107 0.22 -11.42 -3.48
N PHE A 108 -0.27 -10.79 -4.53
CA PHE A 108 -1.13 -9.61 -4.45
C PHE A 108 -2.64 -9.93 -4.43
N GLY A 109 -3.00 -11.22 -4.44
CA GLY A 109 -4.39 -11.68 -4.60
C GLY A 109 -4.62 -12.21 -6.00
#